data_AF-E0VV23-F1
#
_entry.id   AF-E0VV23-F1
#
_cell.length_a   1.000
_cell.length_b   1.000
_cell.length_c   1.000
_cell.angle_alpha   90.00
_cell.angle_beta   90.00
_cell.angle_gamma   90.00
#
_symmetry.space_group_name_H-M   'P 1'
#
loop_
_entity.id
_entity.type
_entity.pdbx_description
1 polymer ?
#
loop_
_entity_poly.entity_id
_entity_poly.type
_entity_poly.pdbx_seq_one_letter_code
_entity_poly.pdbx_strand_id
1 'polypeptide(L)'
;MKFTDVLWAHNIYRIINRHWYIQGKLKVLPTNSEKVLNEYGFNVEDINTYLYSNKTKQKNEVSKLNQDLNSEVKPCFMYKDDQVLLEGLKQAKVLTNTIDYNELPEKIVELEKSFKLTEEVHSNVKRKILLSCLLESTQTKLPKRKDPLRPAWNFPRDYGISDDRKNELLCKNLMMACENYTKKKNCSTVYDTFFSVPFEAHGKQIQFEITSEILVTTSEKLKPITNPNLTFHENLPIIYPTHCTISLLPCKNYVMDNIYPLSMKSKYPFVQTAILHLNYSQMKKICDEITEEQILGRSLLKGFTIAAAQARAEYGNEISELPEPVVIPIVHTDGRMFHFSIYQLNTLNLDKETNLKNIFWSIPRIPLYDECQYKQGKPVLENYNSDTNNSQV
;
A
#
# COMPACT_ATOMS: atom_id res chain seq x y z
N MET A 1 41.47 30.09 1.09
CA MET A 1 41.16 29.01 0.13
C MET A 1 40.84 27.75 0.93
N LYS A 2 39.56 27.39 1.02
CA LYS A 2 39.11 26.06 1.45
C LYS A 2 38.62 25.35 0.20
N PHE A 3 39.22 24.21 -0.14
CA PHE A 3 38.74 23.35 -1.22
C PHE A 3 37.44 22.71 -0.73
N THR A 4 36.33 23.01 -1.42
CA THR A 4 35.04 22.35 -1.23
C THR A 4 34.96 21.17 -2.20
N ASP A 5 34.80 19.95 -1.67
CA ASP A 5 34.71 18.69 -2.43
C ASP A 5 33.41 18.51 -3.24
N VAL A 6 32.55 19.52 -3.29
CA VAL A 6 31.33 19.47 -4.09
C VAL A 6 31.68 19.89 -5.51
N LEU A 7 31.96 18.90 -6.36
CA LEU A 7 31.93 19.07 -7.81
C LEU A 7 30.55 19.57 -8.21
N TRP A 8 30.39 20.88 -8.36
CA TRP A 8 29.34 21.46 -9.19
C TRP A 8 29.69 21.14 -10.65
N ALA A 9 29.58 19.86 -11.01
CA ALA A 9 29.39 19.51 -12.40
C ALA A 9 28.14 20.29 -12.81
N HIS A 10 28.33 21.39 -13.55
CA HIS A 10 27.25 22.02 -14.29
C HIS A 10 26.53 20.86 -14.95
N ASN A 11 25.26 20.64 -14.59
CA ASN A 11 24.52 19.45 -14.99
C ASN A 11 24.10 19.63 -16.45
N ILE A 12 25.11 19.74 -17.32
CA ILE A 12 25.06 19.93 -18.76
C ILE A 12 24.22 18.81 -19.35
N TYR A 13 24.28 17.61 -18.75
CA TYR A 13 23.40 16.50 -19.07
C TYR A 13 21.91 16.83 -18.88
N ARG A 14 21.50 17.41 -17.73
CA ARG A 14 20.11 17.88 -17.52
C ARG A 14 19.72 18.99 -18.50
N ILE A 15 20.63 19.92 -18.79
CA ILE A 15 20.39 21.04 -19.70
C ILE A 15 20.22 20.55 -21.14
N ILE A 16 21.09 19.65 -21.60
CA ILE A 16 21.03 19.00 -22.91
C ILE A 16 19.76 18.16 -23.01
N ASN A 17 19.42 17.33 -22.02
CA ASN A 17 18.19 16.54 -22.03
C ASN A 17 16.94 17.43 -22.02
N ARG A 18 16.96 18.55 -21.28
CA ARG A 18 15.88 19.52 -21.31
C ARG A 18 15.76 20.17 -22.69
N HIS A 19 16.86 20.58 -23.30
CA HIS A 19 16.86 21.13 -24.65
C HIS A 19 16.40 20.12 -25.70
N TRP A 20 16.89 18.88 -25.66
CA TRP A 20 16.45 17.78 -26.51
C TRP A 20 14.97 17.45 -26.32
N TYR A 21 14.49 17.45 -25.07
CA TYR A 21 13.08 17.22 -24.77
C TYR A 21 12.17 18.35 -25.27
N ILE A 22 12.63 19.60 -25.16
CA ILE A 22 11.92 20.77 -25.69
C ILE A 22 11.93 20.72 -27.22
N GLN A 23 13.08 20.48 -27.85
CA GLN A 23 13.23 20.44 -29.30
C GLN A 23 12.51 19.25 -29.93
N GLY A 24 12.55 18.07 -29.31
CA GLY A 24 11.85 16.87 -29.78
C GLY A 24 10.31 17.00 -29.71
N LYS A 25 9.79 17.95 -28.94
CA LYS A 25 8.36 18.30 -28.89
C LYS A 25 7.97 19.44 -29.82
N LEU A 26 8.92 20.14 -30.43
CA LEU A 26 8.59 21.16 -31.42
C LEU A 26 7.98 20.46 -32.62
N LYS A 27 6.67 20.64 -32.79
CA LYS A 27 6.04 20.35 -34.08
C LYS A 27 6.72 21.25 -35.09
N VAL A 28 7.20 20.68 -36.18
CA VAL A 28 7.73 21.46 -37.30
C VAL A 28 6.64 22.46 -37.68
N LEU A 29 6.95 23.75 -37.52
CA LEU A 29 6.03 24.80 -37.92
C LEU A 29 5.90 24.72 -39.44
N PRO A 30 4.68 24.72 -40.00
CA PRO A 30 4.52 24.74 -41.44
C PRO A 30 5.16 26.03 -41.97
N THR A 31 6.23 25.88 -42.74
CA THR A 31 7.04 26.98 -43.28
C THR A 31 6.33 27.75 -44.40
N ASN A 32 5.08 27.38 -44.75
CA ASN A 32 4.33 27.84 -45.93
C ASN A 32 5.11 27.72 -47.26
N SER A 33 6.23 27.00 -47.29
CA SER A 33 7.11 26.85 -48.45
C SER A 33 6.40 26.20 -49.63
N GLU A 34 5.48 25.27 -49.38
CA GLU A 34 4.65 24.64 -50.40
C GLU A 34 3.78 25.66 -51.15
N LYS A 35 3.20 26.64 -50.43
CA LYS A 35 2.37 27.69 -51.03
C LYS A 35 3.20 28.59 -51.94
N VAL A 36 4.37 29.00 -51.47
CA VAL A 36 5.30 29.84 -52.24
C VAL A 36 5.79 29.12 -53.50
N LEU A 37 6.15 27.83 -53.39
CA LEU A 37 6.60 27.04 -54.55
C LEU A 37 5.49 26.86 -55.60
N ASN A 38 4.24 26.67 -55.16
CA ASN A 38 3.08 26.62 -56.05
C ASN A 38 2.82 27.97 -56.76
N GLU A 39 3.02 29.11 -56.08
CA GLU A 39 2.91 30.45 -56.69
C GLU A 39 3.95 30.67 -57.80
N TYR A 40 5.15 30.07 -57.66
CA TYR A 40 6.18 30.09 -58.68
C TYR A 40 5.99 29.02 -59.79
N GLY A 41 4.91 28.23 -59.75
CA GLY A 41 4.59 27.23 -60.76
C GLY A 41 5.35 25.91 -60.63
N PHE A 42 5.95 25.62 -59.47
CA PHE A 42 6.57 24.32 -59.20
C PHE A 42 5.55 23.35 -58.60
N ASN A 43 5.44 22.14 -59.17
CA ASN A 43 4.64 21.06 -58.60
C ASN A 43 5.38 20.44 -57.41
N VAL A 44 4.82 20.58 -56.21
CA VAL A 44 5.33 19.92 -54.98
C VAL A 44 4.59 18.61 -54.77
N GLU A 45 5.31 17.49 -54.85
CA GLU A 45 4.79 16.14 -54.58
C GLU A 45 5.32 15.62 -53.24
N ASP A 46 4.47 14.99 -52.42
CA ASP A 46 4.90 14.42 -51.13
C ASP A 46 5.66 13.10 -51.36
N ILE A 47 6.91 13.04 -50.92
CA ILE A 47 7.77 11.87 -50.97
C ILE A 47 7.12 10.63 -50.32
N ASN A 48 6.26 10.81 -49.33
CA ASN A 48 5.56 9.71 -48.66
C ASN A 48 4.65 8.90 -49.60
N THR A 49 4.23 9.48 -50.73
CA THR A 49 3.43 8.78 -51.75
C THR A 49 4.21 7.66 -52.44
N TYR A 50 5.55 7.76 -52.49
CA TYR A 50 6.42 6.79 -53.17
C TYR A 50 7.12 5.83 -52.22
N LEU A 51 7.32 6.21 -50.95
CA LEU A 51 8.24 5.45 -50.09
C LEU A 51 7.68 4.16 -49.49
N TYR A 52 6.42 4.02 -49.08
CA TYR A 52 5.91 2.73 -48.55
C TYR A 52 4.37 2.62 -48.62
N SER A 53 3.85 1.38 -48.75
CA SER A 53 2.43 1.11 -48.51
C SER A 53 2.08 1.39 -47.06
N ASN A 54 1.24 2.39 -46.83
CA ASN A 54 0.82 2.80 -45.50
C ASN A 54 0.10 1.64 -44.78
N LYS A 55 0.80 0.91 -43.91
CA LYS A 55 0.15 0.07 -42.90
C LYS A 55 -0.55 1.00 -41.92
N THR A 56 -1.83 1.27 -42.15
CA THR A 56 -2.70 1.98 -41.21
C THR A 56 -2.80 1.18 -39.92
N LYS A 57 -1.89 1.46 -38.97
CA LYS A 57 -2.13 1.05 -37.58
C LYS A 57 -3.35 1.83 -37.12
N GLN A 58 -4.44 1.13 -36.83
CA GLN A 58 -5.53 1.71 -36.06
C GLN A 58 -4.92 2.20 -34.74
N LYS A 59 -4.66 3.49 -34.65
CA LYS A 59 -4.40 4.12 -33.37
C LYS A 59 -5.76 4.15 -32.70
N ASN A 60 -5.91 3.38 -31.63
CA ASN A 60 -6.95 3.66 -30.67
C ASN A 60 -6.62 5.05 -30.11
N GLU A 61 -7.22 6.07 -30.70
CA GLU A 61 -7.23 7.39 -30.12
C GLU A 61 -8.01 7.23 -28.82
N VAL A 62 -7.28 7.10 -27.72
CA VAL A 62 -7.83 7.40 -26.41
C VAL A 62 -8.27 8.84 -26.56
N SER A 63 -9.59 9.04 -26.71
CA SER A 63 -10.18 10.36 -26.71
C SER A 63 -9.55 11.11 -25.56
N LYS A 64 -8.95 12.27 -25.84
CA LYS A 64 -8.45 13.14 -24.77
C LYS A 64 -9.58 13.20 -23.77
N LEU A 65 -9.34 12.71 -22.55
CA LEU A 65 -10.31 12.73 -21.46
C LEU A 65 -11.01 14.08 -21.56
N ASN A 66 -12.28 14.08 -21.94
CA ASN A 66 -13.07 15.29 -22.05
C ASN A 66 -12.88 15.97 -20.69
N GLN A 67 -12.10 17.04 -20.65
CA GLN A 67 -11.88 17.82 -19.45
C GLN A 67 -13.21 18.44 -18.97
N ASP A 68 -14.26 18.31 -19.78
CA ASP A 68 -15.56 18.95 -19.65
C ASP A 68 -16.65 18.01 -19.11
N LEU A 69 -16.37 16.73 -18.83
CA LEU A 69 -17.44 15.85 -18.33
C LEU A 69 -17.84 16.13 -16.88
N ASN A 70 -17.15 17.02 -16.15
CA ASN A 70 -17.56 17.47 -14.81
C ASN A 70 -16.68 18.65 -14.32
N SER A 71 -16.79 19.82 -14.94
CA SER A 71 -16.09 21.04 -14.49
C SER A 71 -16.54 21.51 -13.08
N GLU A 72 -17.70 21.05 -12.63
CA GLU A 72 -18.33 21.42 -11.34
C GLU A 72 -18.16 20.38 -10.22
N VAL A 73 -17.55 19.22 -10.49
CA VAL A 73 -17.42 18.18 -9.46
C VAL A 73 -16.27 18.49 -8.52
N LYS A 74 -16.58 18.50 -7.22
CA LYS A 74 -15.60 18.65 -6.14
C LYS A 74 -14.50 17.59 -6.31
N PRO A 75 -13.20 17.93 -6.20
CA PRO A 75 -12.14 16.93 -6.32
C PRO A 75 -12.22 15.94 -5.15
N CYS A 76 -12.12 14.64 -5.46
CA CYS A 76 -11.98 13.58 -4.46
C CYS A 76 -10.50 13.23 -4.27
N PHE A 77 -10.07 13.12 -3.02
CA PHE A 77 -8.71 12.76 -2.65
C PHE A 77 -8.60 11.24 -2.50
N MET A 78 -7.86 10.60 -3.40
CA MET A 78 -7.74 9.15 -3.44
C MET A 78 -6.45 8.67 -2.75
N TYR A 79 -6.61 7.70 -1.85
CA TYR A 79 -5.52 6.90 -1.31
C TYR A 79 -5.52 5.52 -1.94
N LYS A 80 -4.36 5.05 -2.41
CA LYS A 80 -4.17 3.74 -3.04
C LYS A 80 -3.02 2.97 -2.40
N ASP A 81 -2.90 1.69 -2.68
CA ASP A 81 -1.83 0.82 -2.17
C ASP A 81 -0.41 1.26 -2.58
N ASP A 82 -0.23 2.00 -3.65
CA ASP A 82 1.08 2.49 -4.07
C ASP A 82 1.53 3.74 -3.28
N GLN A 83 0.63 4.36 -2.51
CA GLN A 83 0.92 5.62 -1.81
C GLN A 83 1.40 5.42 -0.38
N VAL A 84 2.11 6.44 0.09
CA VAL A 84 2.64 6.55 1.45
C VAL A 84 2.35 7.97 1.94
N LEU A 85 2.03 8.12 3.23
CA LEU A 85 1.80 9.43 3.85
C LEU A 85 3.12 10.17 4.10
N LEU A 86 3.11 11.50 4.14
CA LEU A 86 4.32 12.29 4.36
C LEU A 86 4.78 12.17 5.83
N GLU A 87 3.89 12.51 6.76
CA GLU A 87 4.11 12.47 8.22
C GLU A 87 3.77 11.09 8.82
N GLY A 88 3.50 10.09 7.97
CA GLY A 88 3.20 8.72 8.38
C GLY A 88 2.04 8.61 9.37
N LEU A 89 2.32 8.02 10.54
CA LEU A 89 1.34 7.69 11.57
C LEU A 89 0.60 8.92 12.10
N LYS A 90 1.28 10.06 12.28
CA LYS A 90 0.64 11.29 12.80
C LYS A 90 -0.45 11.80 11.88
N GLN A 91 -0.17 11.82 10.57
CA GLN A 91 -1.14 12.21 9.55
C GLN A 91 -2.27 11.18 9.43
N ALA A 92 -1.97 9.88 9.54
CA ALA A 92 -2.98 8.83 9.54
C ALA A 92 -3.98 9.02 10.69
N LYS A 93 -3.48 9.32 11.89
CA LYS A 93 -4.32 9.56 13.08
C LYS A 93 -5.33 10.67 12.91
N VAL A 94 -4.88 11.78 12.36
CA VAL A 94 -5.72 12.95 12.10
C VAL A 94 -6.77 12.61 11.04
N LEU A 95 -6.37 11.94 9.95
CA LEU A 95 -7.28 11.53 8.87
C LEU A 95 -8.42 10.63 9.33
N THR A 96 -8.17 9.72 10.28
CA THR A 96 -9.14 8.69 10.70
C THR A 96 -9.71 8.91 12.10
N ASN A 97 -9.41 10.05 12.73
CA ASN A 97 -9.77 10.37 14.11
C ASN A 97 -9.43 9.21 15.08
N THR A 98 -8.17 8.75 15.05
CA THR A 98 -7.68 7.61 15.84
C THR A 98 -6.66 8.02 16.90
N ILE A 99 -6.73 7.33 18.04
CA ILE A 99 -5.70 7.30 19.07
C ILE A 99 -4.91 6.00 18.91
N ASP A 100 -3.59 6.07 19.10
CA ASP A 100 -2.72 4.91 19.12
C ASP A 100 -2.30 4.51 20.53
N TYR A 101 -2.07 3.21 20.70
CA TYR A 101 -1.38 2.64 21.85
C TYR A 101 -0.22 1.79 21.32
N ASN A 102 0.98 2.00 21.87
CA ASN A 102 2.20 1.30 21.45
C ASN A 102 2.30 -0.15 21.99
N GLU A 103 1.21 -0.67 22.54
CA GLU A 103 1.14 -1.98 23.20
C GLU A 103 -0.10 -2.73 22.73
N LEU A 104 0.00 -4.06 22.69
CA LEU A 104 -1.16 -4.92 22.43
C LEU A 104 -2.06 -5.01 23.68
N PRO A 105 -3.38 -5.23 23.51
CA PRO A 105 -4.28 -5.44 24.61
C PRO A 105 -3.85 -6.59 25.53
N GLU A 106 -3.99 -6.42 26.84
CA GLU A 106 -3.55 -7.39 27.87
C GLU A 106 -4.07 -8.81 27.61
N LYS A 107 -5.33 -8.94 27.20
CA LYS A 107 -5.94 -10.24 26.86
C LYS A 107 -5.17 -11.01 25.79
N ILE A 108 -4.58 -10.30 24.82
CA ILE A 108 -3.83 -10.92 23.72
C ILE A 108 -2.42 -11.25 24.17
N VAL A 109 -1.81 -10.37 24.97
CA VAL A 109 -0.49 -10.63 25.59
C VAL A 109 -0.54 -11.84 26.53
N GLU A 110 -1.64 -12.03 27.26
CA GLU A 110 -1.86 -13.22 28.09
C GLU A 110 -2.01 -14.50 27.25
N LEU A 111 -2.76 -14.42 26.15
CA LEU A 111 -2.89 -15.53 25.21
C LEU A 111 -1.52 -15.90 24.64
N GLU A 112 -0.76 -14.93 24.15
CA GLU A 112 0.60 -15.13 23.62
C GLU A 112 1.50 -15.83 24.65
N LYS A 113 1.49 -15.39 25.92
CA LYS A 113 2.25 -16.03 27.01
C LYS A 113 1.81 -17.47 27.29
N SER A 114 0.53 -17.77 27.10
CA SER A 114 -0.01 -19.12 27.29
C SER A 114 0.33 -20.06 26.14
N PHE A 115 0.55 -19.53 24.94
CA PHE A 115 0.91 -20.28 23.74
C PHE A 115 2.41 -20.54 23.67
N LYS A 116 2.81 -21.79 23.89
CA LYS A 116 4.16 -22.26 23.59
C LYS A 116 4.14 -23.19 22.40
N LEU A 117 4.80 -22.80 21.32
CA LEU A 117 4.95 -23.63 20.14
C LEU A 117 5.96 -24.76 20.39
N THR A 118 5.67 -25.94 19.84
CA THR A 118 6.58 -27.09 19.88
C THR A 118 7.75 -26.87 18.92
N GLU A 119 8.93 -27.40 19.24
CA GLU A 119 10.12 -27.38 18.35
C GLU A 119 9.84 -27.91 16.94
N GLU A 120 8.97 -28.92 16.82
CA GLU A 120 8.53 -29.43 15.52
C GLU A 120 7.86 -28.34 14.66
N VAL A 121 7.04 -27.48 15.27
CA VAL A 121 6.38 -26.38 14.57
C VAL A 121 7.42 -25.34 14.15
N HIS A 122 8.36 -25.00 15.03
CA HIS A 122 9.46 -24.08 14.68
C HIS A 122 10.31 -24.62 13.52
N SER A 123 10.66 -25.91 13.53
CA SER A 123 11.41 -26.52 12.41
C SER A 123 10.64 -26.47 11.09
N ASN A 124 9.32 -26.70 11.13
CA ASN A 124 8.45 -26.61 9.97
C ASN A 124 8.36 -25.17 9.44
N VAL A 125 8.25 -24.18 10.33
CA VAL A 125 8.27 -22.76 9.91
C VAL A 125 9.62 -22.38 9.31
N LYS A 126 10.75 -22.75 9.91
CA LYS A 126 12.08 -22.52 9.32
C LYS A 126 12.19 -23.11 7.91
N ARG A 127 11.71 -24.34 7.71
CA ARG A 127 11.67 -24.97 6.38
C ARG A 127 10.78 -24.19 5.41
N LYS A 128 9.61 -23.72 5.85
CA LYS A 128 8.70 -22.90 5.03
C LYS A 128 9.28 -21.53 4.65
N ILE A 129 10.05 -20.90 5.55
CA ILE A 129 10.79 -19.67 5.25
C ILE A 129 11.84 -19.94 4.17
N LEU A 130 12.64 -20.98 4.31
CA LEU A 130 13.64 -21.36 3.29
C LEU A 130 12.98 -21.65 1.93
N LEU A 131 11.85 -22.35 1.94
CA LEU A 131 11.11 -22.68 0.72
C LEU A 131 10.60 -21.44 -0.01
N SER A 132 10.04 -20.48 0.72
CA SER A 132 9.50 -19.24 0.14
C SER A 132 10.57 -18.25 -0.30
N CYS A 133 11.69 -18.17 0.41
CA CYS A 133 12.71 -17.14 0.17
C CYS A 133 13.84 -17.58 -0.77
N LEU A 134 14.20 -18.87 -0.80
CA LEU A 134 15.42 -19.35 -1.47
C LEU A 134 15.23 -20.54 -2.42
N LEU A 135 14.31 -21.45 -2.11
CA LEU A 135 14.18 -22.71 -2.85
C LEU A 135 13.08 -22.67 -3.92
N GLU A 136 12.41 -21.53 -4.10
CA GLU A 136 11.50 -21.35 -5.22
C GLU A 136 12.29 -21.20 -6.54
N SER A 137 11.79 -21.81 -7.60
CA SER A 137 12.44 -21.84 -8.92
C SER A 137 12.21 -20.59 -9.77
N THR A 138 11.42 -19.62 -9.31
CA THR A 138 11.09 -18.43 -10.10
C THR A 138 12.31 -17.53 -10.28
N GLN A 139 12.62 -17.22 -11.54
CA GLN A 139 13.72 -16.32 -11.91
C GLN A 139 13.17 -15.14 -12.70
N THR A 140 12.89 -14.07 -11.97
CA THR A 140 12.46 -12.78 -12.53
C THR A 140 13.59 -11.76 -12.41
N LYS A 141 13.60 -10.78 -13.31
CA LYS A 141 14.60 -9.71 -13.28
C LYS A 141 14.26 -8.73 -12.16
N LEU A 142 15.08 -8.70 -11.11
CA LEU A 142 14.83 -7.93 -9.90
C LEU A 142 15.00 -6.41 -10.12
N PRO A 143 14.39 -5.56 -9.28
CA PRO A 143 14.63 -4.12 -9.30
C PRO A 143 16.12 -3.82 -9.12
N LYS A 144 16.57 -2.67 -9.67
CA LYS A 144 17.97 -2.26 -9.49
C LYS A 144 18.23 -2.03 -8.01
N ARG A 145 19.24 -2.71 -7.47
CA ARG A 145 19.79 -2.39 -6.15
C ARG A 145 20.27 -0.95 -6.17
N LYS A 146 19.88 -0.19 -5.14
CA LYS A 146 20.40 1.15 -4.86
C LYS A 146 21.19 1.07 -3.56
N ASP A 147 22.39 1.64 -3.56
CA ASP A 147 23.23 1.76 -2.37
C ASP A 147 23.18 3.24 -1.94
N PRO A 148 22.65 3.57 -0.73
CA PRO A 148 22.58 4.94 -0.25
C PRO A 148 23.95 5.64 -0.22
N LEU A 149 25.02 4.89 0.05
CA LEU A 149 26.39 5.41 0.08
C LEU A 149 26.96 5.66 -1.33
N ARG A 150 26.38 5.03 -2.37
CA ARG A 150 26.84 5.11 -3.76
C ARG A 150 25.65 5.24 -4.72
N PRO A 151 24.90 6.35 -4.69
CA PRO A 151 23.66 6.51 -5.45
C PRO A 151 23.87 6.57 -6.97
N ALA A 152 25.05 7.01 -7.42
CA ALA A 152 25.40 7.09 -8.84
C ALA A 152 25.86 5.74 -9.44
N TRP A 153 26.14 4.74 -8.60
CA TRP A 153 26.62 3.44 -9.08
C TRP A 153 25.46 2.59 -9.61
N ASN A 154 25.52 2.23 -10.89
CA ASN A 154 24.53 1.37 -11.53
C ASN A 154 24.92 -0.11 -11.35
N PHE A 155 24.38 -0.76 -10.33
CA PHE A 155 24.55 -2.21 -10.16
C PHE A 155 23.87 -2.98 -11.31
N PRO A 156 24.47 -4.11 -11.74
CA PRO A 156 23.76 -5.05 -12.61
C PRO A 156 22.48 -5.53 -11.91
N ARG A 157 21.45 -5.86 -12.69
CA ARG A 157 20.21 -6.40 -12.13
C ARG A 157 20.36 -7.90 -11.93
N ASP A 158 20.05 -8.34 -10.73
CA ASP A 158 20.03 -9.75 -10.38
C ASP A 158 18.75 -10.42 -10.88
N TYR A 159 18.80 -11.74 -11.00
CA TYR A 159 17.63 -12.57 -11.27
C TYR A 159 17.28 -13.38 -10.03
N GLY A 160 15.99 -13.47 -9.71
CA GLY A 160 15.51 -14.23 -8.58
C GLY A 160 14.01 -14.06 -8.34
N ILE A 161 13.59 -14.44 -7.15
CA ILE A 161 12.20 -14.37 -6.71
C ILE A 161 11.88 -12.91 -6.38
N SER A 162 10.78 -12.38 -6.93
CA SER A 162 10.32 -11.03 -6.64
C SER A 162 9.86 -10.90 -5.18
N ASP A 163 9.95 -9.69 -4.62
CA ASP A 163 9.55 -9.43 -3.23
C ASP A 163 8.06 -9.79 -3.01
N ASP A 164 7.20 -9.40 -3.95
CA ASP A 164 5.77 -9.72 -3.93
C ASP A 164 5.52 -11.23 -3.81
N ARG A 165 6.30 -12.03 -4.57
CA ARG A 165 6.15 -13.48 -4.61
C ARG A 165 6.66 -14.14 -3.34
N LYS A 166 7.78 -13.66 -2.79
CA LYS A 166 8.29 -14.11 -1.48
C LYS A 166 7.25 -13.88 -0.40
N ASN A 167 6.67 -12.68 -0.37
CA ASN A 167 5.66 -12.28 0.61
C ASN A 167 4.42 -13.16 0.49
N GLU A 168 3.90 -13.32 -0.73
CA GLU A 168 2.75 -14.18 -1.01
C GLU A 168 2.97 -15.62 -0.53
N LEU A 169 4.09 -16.25 -0.90
CA LEU A 169 4.38 -17.63 -0.51
C LEU A 169 4.63 -17.77 0.97
N LEU A 170 5.37 -16.84 1.58
CA LEU A 170 5.70 -16.88 2.99
C LEU A 170 4.43 -16.75 3.83
N CYS A 171 3.57 -15.75 3.55
CA CYS A 171 2.29 -15.57 4.24
C CYS A 171 1.35 -16.76 4.06
N LYS A 172 1.22 -17.31 2.84
CA LYS A 172 0.43 -18.54 2.60
C LYS A 172 0.98 -19.73 3.40
N ASN A 173 2.29 -19.91 3.41
CA ASN A 173 2.93 -20.99 4.16
C ASN A 173 2.75 -20.86 5.66
N LEU A 174 2.87 -19.65 6.21
CA LEU A 174 2.62 -19.35 7.62
C LEU A 174 1.15 -19.58 7.98
N MET A 175 0.21 -19.11 7.16
CA MET A 175 -1.22 -19.34 7.38
C MET A 175 -1.54 -20.84 7.41
N MET A 176 -1.03 -21.62 6.45
CA MET A 176 -1.16 -23.09 6.47
C MET A 176 -0.52 -23.73 7.72
N ALA A 177 0.55 -23.15 8.28
CA ALA A 177 1.13 -23.64 9.53
C ALA A 177 0.18 -23.41 10.71
N CYS A 178 -0.42 -22.22 10.78
CA CYS A 178 -1.39 -21.83 11.80
C CYS A 178 -2.67 -22.70 11.72
N GLU A 179 -3.19 -22.96 10.52
CA GLU A 179 -4.36 -23.82 10.33
C GLU A 179 -4.10 -25.28 10.78
N ASN A 180 -2.94 -25.83 10.40
CA ASN A 180 -2.54 -27.18 10.81
C ASN A 180 -2.39 -27.30 12.33
N TYR A 181 -1.92 -26.23 12.99
CA TYR A 181 -1.74 -26.19 14.44
C TYR A 181 -3.08 -26.06 15.17
N THR A 182 -3.91 -25.10 14.78
CA THR A 182 -5.17 -24.78 15.47
C THR A 182 -6.27 -25.82 15.25
N LYS A 183 -6.25 -26.55 14.11
CA LYS A 183 -7.26 -27.55 13.71
C LYS A 183 -8.71 -27.03 13.70
N LYS A 184 -8.94 -25.73 13.86
CA LYS A 184 -10.26 -25.09 13.85
C LYS A 184 -10.72 -24.90 12.41
N LYS A 185 -11.97 -25.27 12.12
CA LYS A 185 -12.57 -25.21 10.76
C LYS A 185 -13.61 -24.09 10.59
N ASN A 186 -13.71 -23.17 11.55
CA ASN A 186 -14.79 -22.17 11.60
C ASN A 186 -14.41 -20.84 10.90
N CYS A 187 -13.33 -20.83 10.13
CA CYS A 187 -12.89 -19.69 9.34
C CYS A 187 -12.68 -20.07 7.88
N SER A 188 -12.70 -19.08 6.99
CA SER A 188 -12.27 -19.23 5.60
C SER A 188 -11.22 -18.18 5.23
N THR A 189 -10.30 -18.55 4.35
CA THR A 189 -9.30 -17.61 3.80
C THR A 189 -9.73 -17.15 2.41
N VAL A 190 -9.76 -15.84 2.19
CA VAL A 190 -9.99 -15.21 0.89
C VAL A 190 -8.72 -14.47 0.48
N TYR A 191 -8.36 -14.56 -0.80
CA TYR A 191 -7.13 -13.97 -1.33
C TYR A 191 -7.44 -12.78 -2.23
N ASP A 192 -6.51 -11.82 -2.31
CA ASP A 192 -6.51 -10.69 -3.24
C ASP A 192 -7.83 -9.92 -3.27
N THR A 193 -8.25 -9.47 -2.10
CA THR A 193 -9.51 -8.75 -1.91
C THR A 193 -9.33 -7.24 -2.07
N PHE A 194 -10.35 -6.57 -2.61
CA PHE A 194 -10.36 -5.13 -2.84
C PHE A 194 -11.42 -4.45 -1.97
N PHE A 195 -11.05 -3.34 -1.34
CA PHE A 195 -11.89 -2.51 -0.50
C PHE A 195 -11.90 -1.08 -1.05
N SER A 196 -13.07 -0.46 -1.09
CA SER A 196 -13.23 0.96 -1.40
C SER A 196 -14.14 1.60 -0.36
N VAL A 197 -13.70 2.70 0.25
CA VAL A 197 -14.49 3.43 1.24
C VAL A 197 -14.43 4.93 0.96
N PRO A 198 -15.56 5.53 0.51
CA PRO A 198 -15.68 6.98 0.34
C PRO A 198 -16.14 7.67 1.63
N PHE A 199 -15.47 8.71 2.13
CA PHE A 199 -15.90 9.43 3.33
C PHE A 199 -15.53 10.92 3.23
N GLU A 200 -16.13 11.72 4.11
CA GLU A 200 -15.80 13.14 4.23
C GLU A 200 -14.96 13.34 5.50
N ALA A 201 -13.86 14.08 5.35
CA ALA A 201 -13.01 14.47 6.48
C ALA A 201 -12.36 15.84 6.20
N HIS A 202 -12.38 16.70 7.21
CA HIS A 202 -11.98 18.10 7.16
C HIS A 202 -12.57 18.87 5.98
N GLY A 203 -13.85 18.62 5.67
CA GLY A 203 -14.58 19.27 4.56
C GLY A 203 -14.07 18.91 3.16
N LYS A 204 -13.35 17.79 3.04
CA LYS A 204 -12.87 17.23 1.77
C LYS A 204 -13.42 15.83 1.56
N GLN A 205 -13.78 15.51 0.32
CA GLN A 205 -14.16 14.16 -0.08
C GLN A 205 -12.91 13.32 -0.26
N ILE A 206 -12.87 12.19 0.44
CA ILE A 206 -11.75 11.26 0.44
C ILE A 206 -12.27 9.88 0.06
N GLN A 207 -11.50 9.14 -0.72
CA GLN A 207 -11.79 7.75 -1.04
C GLN A 207 -10.54 6.91 -0.87
N PHE A 208 -10.63 5.88 -0.05
CA PHE A 208 -9.54 4.93 0.11
C PHE A 208 -9.83 3.66 -0.70
N GLU A 209 -8.89 3.29 -1.56
CA GLU A 209 -8.91 2.08 -2.39
C GLU A 209 -7.74 1.20 -2.00
N ILE A 210 -8.02 0.09 -1.33
CA ILE A 210 -7.00 -0.73 -0.69
C ILE A 210 -7.22 -2.19 -1.01
N THR A 211 -6.12 -2.90 -1.26
CA THR A 211 -6.10 -4.35 -1.37
C THR A 211 -5.60 -5.00 -0.10
N SER A 212 -6.17 -6.17 0.21
CA SER A 212 -5.72 -7.09 1.25
C SER A 212 -5.46 -8.44 0.58
N GLU A 213 -4.22 -8.91 0.71
CA GLU A 213 -3.73 -10.10 0.00
C GLU A 213 -4.25 -11.38 0.63
N ILE A 214 -4.36 -11.43 1.96
CA ILE A 214 -5.02 -12.55 2.65
C ILE A 214 -6.01 -11.99 3.67
N LEU A 215 -7.25 -12.45 3.60
CA LEU A 215 -8.33 -12.11 4.50
C LEU A 215 -8.83 -13.39 5.17
N VAL A 216 -8.68 -13.48 6.48
CA VAL A 216 -9.28 -14.57 7.27
C VAL A 216 -10.66 -14.10 7.72
N THR A 217 -11.69 -14.87 7.40
CA THR A 217 -13.08 -14.51 7.64
C THR A 217 -13.78 -15.54 8.52
N THR A 218 -14.78 -15.09 9.28
CA THR A 218 -15.52 -15.90 10.26
C THR A 218 -17.01 -15.58 10.25
N SER A 219 -17.78 -16.43 10.91
CA SER A 219 -19.24 -16.31 11.03
C SER A 219 -19.67 -15.32 12.11
N GLU A 220 -18.82 -15.11 13.12
CA GLU A 220 -19.10 -14.24 14.26
C GLU A 220 -18.13 -13.06 14.28
N LYS A 221 -18.64 -11.90 14.69
CA LYS A 221 -17.86 -10.67 14.83
C LYS A 221 -16.93 -10.74 16.05
N LEU A 222 -15.75 -10.15 15.92
CA LEU A 222 -14.83 -10.00 17.04
C LEU A 222 -15.41 -9.05 18.09
N LYS A 223 -15.26 -9.45 19.35
CA LYS A 223 -15.74 -8.65 20.48
C LYS A 223 -14.90 -7.36 20.60
N PRO A 224 -15.51 -6.23 20.99
CA PRO A 224 -14.76 -5.03 21.32
C PRO A 224 -13.70 -5.30 22.38
N ILE A 225 -12.53 -4.69 22.20
CA ILE A 225 -11.45 -4.72 23.19
C ILE A 225 -11.79 -3.76 24.33
N THR A 226 -12.20 -2.54 23.96
CA THR A 226 -12.56 -1.46 24.87
C THR A 226 -14.04 -1.13 24.76
N ASN A 227 -14.62 -0.63 25.86
CA ASN A 227 -16.00 -0.17 25.88
C ASN A 227 -16.24 0.91 24.79
N PRO A 228 -17.32 0.79 24.00
CA PRO A 228 -17.56 1.68 22.85
C PRO A 228 -17.91 3.12 23.26
N ASN A 229 -18.46 3.32 24.46
CA ASN A 229 -18.91 4.62 24.96
C ASN A 229 -17.81 5.40 25.71
N LEU A 230 -16.57 4.94 25.62
CA LEU A 230 -15.45 5.57 26.33
C LEU A 230 -15.04 6.82 25.56
N THR A 231 -15.29 7.97 26.18
CA THR A 231 -14.87 9.27 25.68
C THR A 231 -13.39 9.46 25.97
N PHE A 232 -12.60 9.73 24.95
CA PHE A 232 -11.17 9.98 25.11
C PHE A 232 -10.89 11.49 25.18
N HIS A 233 -10.23 11.91 26.26
CA HIS A 233 -9.78 13.29 26.45
C HIS A 233 -8.41 13.56 25.81
N GLU A 234 -7.71 12.53 25.33
CA GLU A 234 -6.43 12.69 24.64
C GLU A 234 -6.63 13.40 23.31
N ASN A 235 -5.79 14.39 23.01
CA ASN A 235 -5.86 15.16 21.77
C ASN A 235 -5.14 14.46 20.62
N LEU A 236 -5.64 14.65 19.40
CA LEU A 236 -4.96 14.19 18.19
C LEU A 236 -3.63 14.94 18.01
N PRO A 237 -2.63 14.34 17.35
CA PRO A 237 -1.37 15.01 17.08
C PRO A 237 -1.57 16.23 16.18
N ILE A 238 -0.87 17.31 16.48
CA ILE A 238 -0.88 18.53 15.67
C ILE A 238 0.09 18.34 14.49
N ILE A 239 -0.42 18.42 13.26
CA ILE A 239 0.36 18.27 12.02
C ILE A 239 0.65 19.60 11.31
N TYR A 240 0.31 20.74 11.92
CA TYR A 240 0.56 22.07 11.37
C TYR A 240 2.06 22.28 11.12
N PRO A 241 2.49 22.82 9.95
CA PRO A 241 1.70 23.52 8.93
C PRO A 241 1.11 22.64 7.82
N THR A 242 1.30 21.32 7.86
CA THR A 242 0.83 20.42 6.81
C THR A 242 -0.67 20.12 6.96
N HIS A 243 -1.33 19.87 5.82
CA HIS A 243 -2.73 19.44 5.79
C HIS A 243 -2.80 17.91 5.79
N CYS A 244 -3.79 17.32 6.46
CA CYS A 244 -3.95 15.86 6.57
C CYS A 244 -4.07 15.14 5.21
N THR A 245 -4.63 15.79 4.19
CA THR A 245 -4.75 15.27 2.82
C THR A 245 -3.56 15.54 1.89
N ILE A 246 -2.43 16.08 2.36
CA ILE A 246 -1.33 16.54 1.47
C ILE A 246 -0.75 15.43 0.57
N SER A 247 -0.75 14.19 1.07
CA SER A 247 -0.18 13.03 0.36
C SER A 247 -1.18 12.34 -0.57
N LEU A 248 -2.46 12.72 -0.52
CA LEU A 248 -3.52 12.09 -1.29
C LEU A 248 -3.64 12.70 -2.68
N LEU A 249 -3.90 11.87 -3.69
CA LEU A 249 -4.02 12.33 -5.07
C LEU A 249 -5.41 12.91 -5.35
N PRO A 250 -5.52 14.19 -5.76
CA PRO A 250 -6.80 14.76 -6.16
C PRO A 250 -7.21 14.21 -7.53
N CYS A 251 -8.38 13.58 -7.58
CA CYS A 251 -8.98 13.01 -8.78
C CYS A 251 -10.35 13.65 -9.02
N LYS A 252 -10.62 14.05 -10.27
CA LYS A 252 -11.94 14.55 -10.70
C LYS A 252 -12.84 13.46 -11.28
N ASN A 253 -12.23 12.37 -11.76
CA ASN A 253 -12.94 11.25 -12.34
C ASN A 253 -12.85 10.10 -11.36
N TYR A 254 -13.87 10.00 -10.51
CA TYR A 254 -13.98 8.98 -9.48
C TYR A 254 -15.44 8.51 -9.38
N VAL A 255 -15.63 7.33 -8.83
CA VAL A 255 -16.94 6.77 -8.51
C VAL A 255 -16.96 6.51 -7.01
N MET A 256 -17.87 7.17 -6.29
CA MET A 256 -18.00 7.05 -4.84
C MET A 256 -18.74 5.78 -4.47
N ASP A 257 -18.03 4.66 -4.56
CA ASP A 257 -18.60 3.36 -4.24
C ASP A 257 -17.95 2.80 -2.98
N ASN A 258 -18.80 2.37 -2.05
CA ASN A 258 -18.38 1.55 -0.92
C ASN A 258 -18.35 0.09 -1.36
N ILE A 259 -17.14 -0.49 -1.43
CA ILE A 259 -16.94 -1.87 -1.87
C ILE A 259 -16.42 -2.68 -0.68
N TYR A 260 -17.23 -3.64 -0.25
CA TYR A 260 -16.84 -4.70 0.65
C TYR A 260 -16.88 -6.03 -0.13
N PRO A 261 -15.79 -6.81 -0.16
CA PRO A 261 -15.65 -7.94 -1.08
C PRO A 261 -16.53 -9.15 -0.71
N LEU A 262 -17.05 -9.20 0.52
CA LEU A 262 -17.87 -10.32 0.99
C LEU A 262 -19.34 -9.92 1.05
N SER A 263 -20.22 -10.85 0.68
CA SER A 263 -21.65 -10.66 0.92
C SER A 263 -21.98 -10.88 2.38
N MET A 264 -22.76 -9.99 2.99
CA MET A 264 -23.29 -10.17 4.34
C MET A 264 -24.24 -11.38 4.47
N LYS A 265 -24.71 -11.93 3.34
CA LYS A 265 -25.49 -13.17 3.30
C LYS A 265 -24.64 -14.44 3.22
N SER A 266 -23.31 -14.31 3.13
CA SER A 266 -22.39 -15.44 3.06
C SER A 266 -22.24 -16.12 4.42
N LYS A 267 -21.67 -17.35 4.43
CA LYS A 267 -21.44 -18.12 5.66
C LYS A 267 -20.44 -17.44 6.62
N TYR A 268 -19.46 -16.74 6.05
CA TYR A 268 -18.36 -16.12 6.80
C TYR A 268 -18.18 -14.66 6.37
N PRO A 269 -19.09 -13.76 6.77
CA PRO A 269 -19.13 -12.39 6.27
C PRO A 269 -18.19 -11.43 7.01
N PHE A 270 -17.67 -11.79 8.18
CA PHE A 270 -16.88 -10.90 9.03
C PHE A 270 -15.39 -11.15 8.91
N VAL A 271 -14.58 -10.08 8.98
CA VAL A 271 -13.12 -10.19 8.98
C VAL A 271 -12.63 -10.55 10.38
N GLN A 272 -11.87 -11.64 10.46
CA GLN A 272 -11.17 -12.08 11.67
C GLN A 272 -9.76 -11.50 11.72
N THR A 273 -9.04 -11.50 10.60
CA THR A 273 -7.67 -10.99 10.50
C THR A 273 -7.37 -10.61 9.05
N ALA A 274 -6.72 -9.47 8.84
CA ALA A 274 -6.23 -9.04 7.53
C ALA A 274 -4.70 -9.11 7.50
N ILE A 275 -4.14 -9.80 6.50
CA ILE A 275 -2.70 -9.82 6.23
C ILE A 275 -2.45 -8.96 4.99
N LEU A 276 -1.56 -8.00 5.17
CA LEU A 276 -1.26 -6.94 4.22
C LEU A 276 0.20 -7.04 3.81
N HIS A 277 0.48 -7.01 2.50
CA HIS A 277 1.86 -7.01 2.01
C HIS A 277 2.40 -5.59 1.85
N LEU A 278 3.69 -5.47 2.16
CA LEU A 278 4.49 -4.29 1.97
C LEU A 278 5.53 -4.56 0.88
N ASN A 279 5.25 -4.11 -0.34
CA ASN A 279 6.14 -4.26 -1.47
C ASN A 279 6.82 -2.92 -1.80
N TYR A 280 8.05 -2.73 -1.33
CA TYR A 280 8.80 -1.48 -1.55
C TYR A 280 9.03 -1.16 -3.04
N SER A 281 9.00 -2.18 -3.91
CA SER A 281 9.18 -2.05 -5.36
C SER A 281 7.98 -1.38 -6.05
N GLN A 282 6.77 -1.56 -5.51
CA GLN A 282 5.52 -1.05 -6.06
C GLN A 282 5.14 0.32 -5.51
N MET A 283 5.77 0.74 -4.41
CA MET A 283 5.46 2.01 -3.74
C MET A 283 6.00 3.22 -4.51
N LYS A 284 5.14 4.23 -4.66
CA LYS A 284 5.51 5.58 -5.07
C LYS A 284 6.27 6.25 -3.94
N LYS A 285 7.59 6.18 -4.05
CA LYS A 285 8.52 6.85 -3.15
C LYS A 285 8.35 8.37 -3.24
N ILE A 286 7.89 8.98 -2.15
CA ILE A 286 7.92 10.44 -1.96
C ILE A 286 9.36 10.88 -1.68
N CYS A 287 10.07 10.12 -0.85
CA CYS A 287 11.50 10.25 -0.56
C CYS A 287 12.24 8.95 -0.88
N ASP A 288 13.57 9.00 -0.98
CA ASP A 288 14.39 7.84 -1.37
C ASP A 288 14.24 6.64 -0.41
N GLU A 289 13.99 6.92 0.87
CA GLU A 289 13.76 5.95 1.94
C GLU A 289 12.37 6.14 2.57
N ILE A 290 11.70 5.01 2.85
CA ILE A 290 10.40 4.97 3.52
C ILE A 290 10.67 4.78 5.01
N THR A 291 10.10 5.67 5.84
CA THR A 291 10.31 5.63 7.29
C THR A 291 9.40 4.60 7.96
N GLU A 292 9.72 4.23 9.20
CA GLU A 292 8.88 3.32 9.97
C GLU A 292 7.50 3.91 10.25
N GLU A 293 7.43 5.19 10.66
CA GLU A 293 6.17 5.89 10.91
C GLU A 293 5.25 5.87 9.68
N GLN A 294 5.82 5.92 8.47
CA GLN A 294 5.08 5.82 7.22
C GLN A 294 4.45 4.44 7.01
N ILE A 295 5.16 3.39 7.38
CA ILE A 295 4.69 2.00 7.28
C ILE A 295 3.60 1.73 8.33
N LEU A 296 3.77 2.26 9.55
CA LEU A 296 2.76 2.19 10.61
C LEU A 296 1.49 2.96 10.22
N GLY A 297 1.64 4.18 9.70
CA GLY A 297 0.52 4.98 9.21
C GLY A 297 -0.25 4.29 8.08
N ARG A 298 0.46 3.60 7.18
CA ARG A 298 -0.18 2.76 6.16
C ARG A 298 -0.97 1.60 6.77
N SER A 299 -0.41 0.90 7.76
CA SER A 299 -1.11 -0.18 8.48
C SER A 299 -2.42 0.32 9.10
N LEU A 300 -2.38 1.51 9.71
CA LEU A 300 -3.55 2.17 10.29
C LEU A 300 -4.61 2.50 9.23
N LEU A 301 -4.22 3.16 8.12
CA LEU A 301 -5.16 3.48 7.04
C LEU A 301 -5.80 2.24 6.45
N LYS A 302 -5.01 1.18 6.19
CA LYS A 302 -5.54 -0.10 5.71
C LYS A 302 -6.52 -0.70 6.73
N GLY A 303 -6.19 -0.70 8.02
CA GLY A 303 -7.10 -1.13 9.07
C GLY A 303 -8.42 -0.39 9.11
N PHE A 304 -8.36 0.94 9.05
CA PHE A 304 -9.54 1.80 8.98
C PHE A 304 -10.41 1.45 7.77
N THR A 305 -9.83 1.27 6.57
CA THR A 305 -10.63 0.94 5.39
C THR A 305 -11.39 -0.37 5.50
N ILE A 306 -10.73 -1.42 5.99
CA ILE A 306 -11.36 -2.73 6.09
C ILE A 306 -12.49 -2.66 7.13
N ALA A 307 -12.24 -1.99 8.26
CA ALA A 307 -13.24 -1.82 9.31
C ALA A 307 -14.42 -0.98 8.85
N ALA A 308 -14.16 0.13 8.14
CA ALA A 308 -15.20 1.01 7.63
C ALA A 308 -16.02 0.35 6.50
N ALA A 309 -15.38 -0.40 5.61
CA ALA A 309 -16.06 -1.16 4.56
C ALA A 309 -16.99 -2.22 5.18
N GLN A 310 -16.49 -2.97 6.16
CA GLN A 310 -17.29 -3.96 6.89
C GLN A 310 -18.47 -3.30 7.62
N ALA A 311 -18.21 -2.22 8.36
CA ALA A 311 -19.24 -1.50 9.12
C ALA A 311 -20.36 -0.98 8.22
N ARG A 312 -20.03 -0.43 7.05
CA ARG A 312 -21.03 0.06 6.09
C ARG A 312 -21.76 -1.05 5.36
N ALA A 313 -21.09 -2.16 5.10
CA ALA A 313 -21.76 -3.33 4.54
C ALA A 313 -22.74 -3.96 5.54
N GLU A 314 -22.46 -3.85 6.85
CA GLU A 314 -23.31 -4.36 7.93
C GLU A 314 -24.49 -3.41 8.23
N TYR A 315 -24.22 -2.12 8.46
CA TYR A 315 -25.20 -1.16 8.96
C TYR A 315 -25.72 -0.16 7.91
N GLY A 316 -25.20 -0.22 6.67
CA GLY A 316 -25.56 0.69 5.58
C GLY A 316 -24.54 1.81 5.33
N ASN A 317 -24.62 2.40 4.14
CA ASN A 317 -23.62 3.38 3.66
C ASN A 317 -23.68 4.75 4.36
N GLU A 318 -24.86 5.13 4.90
CA GLU A 318 -25.09 6.45 5.51
C GLU A 318 -24.76 6.51 7.01
N ILE A 319 -24.19 5.44 7.57
CA ILE A 319 -23.94 5.37 9.00
C ILE A 319 -22.74 6.24 9.42
N SER A 320 -22.94 7.03 10.47
CA SER A 320 -21.91 7.90 11.06
C SER A 320 -21.51 7.40 12.46
N GLU A 321 -22.49 7.07 13.29
CA GLU A 321 -22.29 6.48 14.62
C GLU A 321 -22.59 4.99 14.59
N LEU A 322 -21.65 4.17 15.06
CA LEU A 322 -21.76 2.73 15.00
C LEU A 322 -22.50 2.19 16.22
N PRO A 323 -23.51 1.32 16.06
CA PRO A 323 -24.20 0.66 17.17
C PRO A 323 -23.23 -0.24 17.96
N GLU A 324 -22.40 -0.99 17.23
CA GLU A 324 -21.36 -1.82 17.78
C GLU A 324 -20.03 -1.59 17.05
N PRO A 325 -18.92 -1.45 17.79
CA PRO A 325 -17.61 -1.20 17.20
C PRO A 325 -17.13 -2.40 16.39
N VAL A 326 -16.35 -2.15 15.34
CA VAL A 326 -15.76 -3.19 14.49
C VAL A 326 -14.27 -3.32 14.82
N VAL A 327 -13.83 -4.52 15.22
CA VAL A 327 -12.43 -4.80 15.56
C VAL A 327 -11.80 -5.64 14.46
N ILE A 328 -10.65 -5.20 13.94
CA ILE A 328 -9.88 -5.88 12.90
C ILE A 328 -8.40 -5.96 13.31
N PRO A 329 -7.92 -7.16 13.67
CA PRO A 329 -6.50 -7.50 13.73
C PRO A 329 -5.85 -7.45 12.34
N ILE A 330 -4.66 -6.89 12.28
CA ILE A 330 -3.93 -6.60 11.05
C ILE A 330 -2.47 -7.03 11.22
N VAL A 331 -1.99 -7.80 10.25
CA VAL A 331 -0.59 -8.18 10.11
C VAL A 331 -0.05 -7.53 8.84
N HIS A 332 0.85 -6.57 8.98
CA HIS A 332 1.48 -5.91 7.84
C HIS A 332 2.93 -6.35 7.73
N THR A 333 3.34 -6.90 6.57
CA THR A 333 4.64 -7.56 6.43
C THR A 333 5.29 -7.33 5.06
N ASP A 334 6.62 -7.21 5.05
CA ASP A 334 7.46 -7.21 3.85
C ASP A 334 8.17 -8.56 3.62
N GLY A 335 7.71 -9.63 4.29
CA GLY A 335 8.27 -10.97 4.21
C GLY A 335 9.48 -11.21 5.12
N ARG A 336 9.96 -10.17 5.79
CA ARG A 336 11.01 -10.26 6.82
C ARG A 336 10.57 -9.61 8.13
N MET A 337 10.07 -8.38 8.07
CA MET A 337 9.59 -7.59 9.19
C MET A 337 8.07 -7.71 9.28
N PHE A 338 7.57 -7.96 10.49
CA PHE A 338 6.14 -8.08 10.78
C PHE A 338 5.70 -6.96 11.71
N HIS A 339 4.59 -6.33 11.35
CA HIS A 339 3.92 -5.33 12.15
C HIS A 339 2.56 -5.87 12.57
N PHE A 340 2.39 -6.07 13.88
CA PHE A 340 1.12 -6.53 14.45
C PHE A 340 0.36 -5.34 15.00
N SER A 341 -0.89 -5.21 14.56
CA SER A 341 -1.75 -4.14 15.02
C SER A 341 -3.21 -4.58 15.08
N ILE A 342 -4.01 -3.86 15.85
CA ILE A 342 -5.43 -4.09 15.98
C ILE A 342 -6.13 -2.75 15.86
N TYR A 343 -7.08 -2.68 14.94
CA TYR A 343 -7.87 -1.50 14.71
C TYR A 343 -9.28 -1.71 15.26
N GLN A 344 -9.74 -0.84 16.15
CA GLN A 344 -11.13 -0.79 16.60
C GLN A 344 -11.79 0.50 16.09
N LEU A 345 -12.75 0.32 15.20
CA LEU A 345 -13.59 1.38 14.67
C LEU A 345 -14.79 1.60 15.60
N ASN A 346 -14.83 2.76 16.24
CA ASN A 346 -15.92 3.19 17.11
C ASN A 346 -16.84 4.20 16.39
N THR A 347 -16.30 5.02 15.48
CA THR A 347 -17.07 6.05 14.77
C THR A 347 -16.54 6.28 13.35
N LEU A 348 -17.47 6.59 12.43
CA LEU A 348 -17.18 7.07 11.08
C LEU A 348 -17.38 8.59 10.94
N ASN A 349 -17.72 9.27 12.04
CA ASN A 349 -17.84 10.72 12.07
C ASN A 349 -16.47 11.35 12.34
N LEU A 350 -15.82 11.80 11.27
CA LEU A 350 -14.43 12.32 11.28
C LEU A 350 -14.34 13.85 11.33
N ASP A 351 -15.44 14.55 11.00
CA ASP A 351 -15.46 16.01 10.85
C ASP A 351 -15.80 16.76 12.14
N LYS A 352 -16.61 16.15 13.01
CA LYS A 352 -17.01 16.79 14.27
C LYS A 352 -15.94 16.56 15.32
N GLU A 353 -15.68 17.57 16.15
CA GLU A 353 -14.95 17.40 17.42
C GLU A 353 -15.81 16.53 18.35
N THR A 354 -15.81 15.22 18.09
CA THR A 354 -16.47 14.21 18.90
C THR A 354 -15.49 13.72 19.94
N ASN A 355 -16.01 13.48 21.15
CA ASN A 355 -15.24 12.82 22.20
C ASN A 355 -15.02 11.33 21.91
N LEU A 356 -15.74 10.78 20.92
CA LEU A 356 -15.57 9.40 20.45
C LEU A 356 -14.46 9.34 19.42
N LYS A 357 -13.49 8.47 19.68
CA LYS A 357 -12.32 8.26 18.82
C LYS A 357 -12.15 6.79 18.52
N ASN A 358 -11.56 6.53 17.37
CA ASN A 358 -11.15 5.19 16.97
C ASN A 358 -9.85 4.82 17.69
N ILE A 359 -9.58 3.52 17.84
CA ILE A 359 -8.43 3.05 18.61
C ILE A 359 -7.56 2.15 17.74
N PHE A 360 -6.25 2.34 17.85
CA PHE A 360 -5.25 1.56 17.15
C PHE A 360 -4.18 1.06 18.11
N TRP A 361 -4.17 -0.24 18.39
CA TRP A 361 -3.08 -0.87 19.13
C TRP A 361 -2.03 -1.35 18.14
N SER A 362 -0.76 -1.03 18.38
CA SER A 362 0.33 -1.48 17.52
C SER A 362 1.60 -1.67 18.32
N ILE A 363 2.37 -2.69 17.97
CA ILE A 363 3.73 -2.86 18.47
C ILE A 363 4.74 -2.52 17.39
N PRO A 364 5.99 -2.14 17.73
CA PRO A 364 7.04 -1.92 16.76
C PRO A 364 7.23 -3.13 15.83
N ARG A 365 7.76 -2.89 14.64
CA ARG A 365 7.99 -3.96 13.66
C ARG A 365 9.04 -4.94 14.18
N ILE A 366 8.76 -6.23 14.09
CA ILE A 366 9.61 -7.29 14.61
C ILE A 366 10.15 -8.13 13.44
N PRO A 367 11.47 -8.41 13.38
CA PRO A 367 12.03 -9.31 12.37
C PRO A 367 11.65 -10.77 12.67
N LEU A 368 11.20 -11.49 11.64
CA LEU A 368 11.04 -12.95 11.66
C LEU A 368 12.39 -13.68 11.55
N TYR A 369 13.33 -13.09 10.81
CA TYR A 369 14.71 -13.55 10.64
C TYR A 369 15.62 -12.39 10.20
N ASP A 370 16.93 -12.54 10.41
CA ASP A 370 17.90 -11.51 9.99
C ASP A 370 18.38 -11.71 8.56
N GLU A 371 18.86 -12.91 8.24
CA GLU A 371 19.36 -13.24 6.91
C GLU A 371 18.79 -14.57 6.42
N CYS A 372 18.34 -14.58 5.17
CA CYS A 372 17.94 -15.78 4.45
C CYS A 372 18.60 -15.73 3.07
N GLN A 373 19.76 -16.36 2.94
CA GLN A 373 20.58 -16.32 1.72
C GLN A 373 21.44 -17.58 1.55
N TYR A 374 22.03 -17.75 0.36
CA TYR A 374 23.04 -18.78 0.14
C TYR A 374 24.40 -18.31 0.65
N LYS A 375 24.96 -18.99 1.67
CA LYS A 375 26.36 -18.80 2.11
C LYS A 375 27.17 -20.00 1.64
N GLN A 376 28.18 -19.77 0.80
CA GLN A 376 29.02 -20.82 0.21
C GLN A 376 28.21 -21.95 -0.47
N GLY A 377 27.14 -21.58 -1.19
CA GLY A 377 26.28 -22.53 -1.89
C GLY A 377 25.30 -23.32 -1.01
N LYS A 378 25.25 -23.05 0.30
CA LYS A 378 24.27 -23.67 1.21
C LYS A 378 23.19 -22.66 1.61
N PRO A 379 21.91 -23.04 1.66
CA PRO A 379 20.86 -22.16 2.15
C PRO A 379 21.03 -21.98 3.66
N VAL A 380 21.14 -20.73 4.11
CA VAL A 380 21.31 -20.39 5.53
C VAL A 380 20.21 -19.43 5.94
N LEU A 381 19.59 -19.73 7.07
CA LEU A 381 18.64 -18.87 7.79
C LEU A 381 19.26 -18.50 9.14
N GLU A 382 19.52 -17.22 9.37
CA GLU A 382 20.16 -16.72 10.59
C GLU A 382 19.17 -15.95 11.47
N ASN A 383 19.33 -16.08 12.79
CA ASN A 383 18.57 -15.40 13.84
C ASN A 383 17.05 -15.43 13.62
N TYR A 384 16.51 -16.63 13.37
CA TYR A 384 15.07 -16.84 13.35
C TYR A 384 14.47 -16.53 14.73
N ASN A 385 13.50 -15.63 14.75
CA ASN A 385 12.80 -15.21 15.96
C ASN A 385 11.60 -16.14 16.23
N SER A 386 11.60 -16.84 17.37
CA SER A 386 10.47 -17.67 17.78
C SER A 386 9.25 -16.85 18.19
N ASP A 387 9.47 -15.64 18.71
CA ASP A 387 8.43 -14.86 19.38
C ASP A 387 7.47 -14.24 18.37
N THR A 388 7.96 -13.82 17.19
CA THR A 388 7.12 -13.35 16.09
C THR A 388 6.08 -14.37 15.64
N ASN A 389 6.34 -15.66 15.84
CA ASN A 389 5.38 -16.70 15.48
C ASN A 389 4.29 -16.87 16.54
N ASN A 390 4.61 -16.63 17.81
CA ASN A 390 3.61 -16.73 18.87
C ASN A 390 2.56 -15.62 18.72
N SER A 391 2.96 -14.43 18.26
CA SER A 391 2.04 -13.32 17.99
C SER A 391 1.23 -13.47 16.68
N GLN A 392 1.59 -14.41 15.79
CA GLN A 392 0.87 -14.69 14.53
C GLN A 392 -0.28 -15.69 14.67
N VAL A 393 -0.25 -16.52 15.71
CA VAL A 393 -1.22 -17.60 15.98
C VAL A 393 -2.31 -17.10 16.92
#